data_AF-A0A672QTB0-F1
#
_entry.id   AF-A0A672QTB0-F1
#
_cell.length_a   1.000
_cell.length_b   1.000
_cell.length_c   1.000
_cell.angle_alpha   90.00
_cell.angle_beta   90.00
_cell.angle_gamma   90.00
#
_symmetry.space_group_name_H-M   'P 1'
#
loop_
_entity.id
_entity.type
_entity.pdbx_description
1 polymer ?
#
loop_
_entity_poly.entity_id
_entity_poly.type
_entity_poly.pdbx_seq_one_letter_code
_entity_poly.pdbx_strand_id
1 'polypeptide(L)'
;MTGSPVLSPDSSSHDAALSATAASPADSENLSPDELELLAKLEEQNRLLEADSKSMRSMSGSRRNSGSSLVSSSSASSNLSHLEEDTWILWGRIVNEWDEWRRKKDKLLKELIRKGIPHHFRAIVWQLLCNATDMPVKNQYSELLKMSSPCEKLIRRDIARTYPEHDFFKGQDSLGQEVLFNVMKAYSLVDREVGYCQGSAFIVGLLLMQMPEEEAFCVFVRLMQEYRLRELFKPSMAELGLCIYQFEHLLQEQLPELNVHFRSQSFHTSMYASSWFLTLFLTFLPLPIATRIFDIFMYEGLEIIFRVGIAILQYNQTDLIQLDMEGMSQHFQKVIPHQFDSCPDKLILRAYQVKYNPKRMKKLEKEYTTIKNKEMEEQIEIKRLRTENRLLKQRIETLEKGQVTRAQEAEENYVIKRELAVVRQQCNTASESLEKAQDTIRELQQHKVTADA
;
A
#
# COMPACT_ATOMS: atom_id res chain seq x y z
N MET A 1 -33.18 -59.28 -41.23
CA MET A 1 -34.28 -59.73 -40.35
C MET A 1 -34.32 -58.76 -39.19
N THR A 2 -35.11 -57.68 -39.35
CA THR A 2 -36.36 -57.40 -38.59
C THR A 2 -36.06 -56.94 -37.16
N GLY A 3 -36.30 -55.72 -36.70
CA GLY A 3 -36.96 -54.53 -37.26
C GLY A 3 -37.14 -53.54 -36.08
N SER A 4 -36.92 -52.25 -36.30
CA SER A 4 -37.41 -51.16 -35.41
C SER A 4 -38.90 -50.89 -35.73
N PRO A 5 -39.69 -50.22 -34.87
CA PRO A 5 -39.73 -48.74 -34.84
C PRO A 5 -40.02 -48.10 -33.45
N VAL A 6 -39.45 -46.93 -33.10
CA VAL A 6 -39.96 -45.52 -33.18
C VAL A 6 -41.10 -45.17 -32.20
N LEU A 7 -40.88 -44.15 -31.34
CA LEU A 7 -41.67 -42.90 -31.22
C LEU A 7 -41.24 -42.05 -30.00
N SER A 8 -40.77 -40.82 -30.26
CA SER A 8 -40.83 -39.63 -29.37
C SER A 8 -42.14 -38.85 -29.70
N PRO A 9 -42.44 -37.62 -29.22
CA PRO A 9 -41.90 -36.76 -28.13
C PRO A 9 -43.03 -36.13 -27.25
N ASP A 10 -42.68 -35.39 -26.18
CA ASP A 10 -43.07 -33.96 -26.00
C ASP A 10 -42.86 -33.43 -24.57
N SER A 11 -42.66 -32.11 -24.57
CA SER A 11 -42.17 -31.15 -23.59
C SER A 11 -43.22 -30.52 -22.66
N SER A 12 -42.80 -30.12 -21.45
CA SER A 12 -43.16 -28.86 -20.73
C SER A 12 -42.48 -28.89 -19.35
N SER A 13 -41.48 -28.06 -19.03
CA SER A 13 -41.54 -26.67 -18.51
C SER A 13 -42.48 -26.47 -17.31
N HIS A 14 -41.93 -26.38 -16.08
CA HIS A 14 -41.99 -25.20 -15.21
C HIS A 14 -41.68 -25.50 -13.72
N ASP A 15 -40.84 -24.61 -13.15
CA ASP A 15 -40.86 -24.08 -11.78
C ASP A 15 -40.61 -25.00 -10.57
N ALA A 16 -39.34 -25.13 -10.18
CA ALA A 16 -38.95 -25.51 -8.82
C ALA A 16 -38.89 -24.26 -7.92
N ALA A 17 -40.05 -23.84 -7.40
CA ALA A 17 -40.14 -22.93 -6.27
C ALA A 17 -40.02 -23.72 -4.96
N LEU A 18 -39.05 -23.33 -4.13
CA LEU A 18 -38.89 -23.81 -2.76
C LEU A 18 -40.10 -23.38 -1.92
N SER A 19 -41.04 -24.31 -1.70
CA SER A 19 -42.07 -24.18 -0.67
C SER A 19 -41.74 -25.12 0.47
N ALA A 20 -41.52 -24.55 1.65
CA ALA A 20 -41.37 -25.26 2.90
C ALA A 20 -42.54 -26.25 3.10
N THR A 21 -42.22 -27.54 3.15
CA THR A 21 -43.17 -28.57 3.54
C THR A 21 -43.47 -28.44 5.02
N ALA A 22 -44.72 -28.06 5.33
CA ALA A 22 -45.31 -28.22 6.64
C ALA A 22 -45.23 -29.70 7.05
N ALA A 23 -44.56 -29.99 8.17
CA ALA A 23 -44.51 -31.32 8.74
C ALA A 23 -45.88 -31.69 9.35
N SER A 24 -46.40 -32.85 8.94
CA SER A 24 -47.62 -33.46 9.46
C SER A 24 -47.44 -33.95 10.92
N PRO A 25 -48.52 -34.02 11.72
CA PRO A 25 -48.46 -34.28 13.16
C PRO A 25 -48.44 -35.78 13.51
N ALA A 26 -47.51 -36.56 12.93
CA ALA A 26 -47.52 -38.02 13.05
C ALA A 26 -46.20 -38.70 13.49
N ASP A 27 -45.21 -37.95 13.99
CA ASP A 27 -43.95 -38.51 14.53
C ASP A 27 -43.71 -38.05 15.98
N SER A 28 -44.72 -38.19 16.85
CA SER A 28 -44.63 -37.84 18.27
C SER A 28 -44.69 -39.06 19.19
N GLU A 29 -44.10 -40.18 18.79
CA GLU A 29 -43.97 -41.37 19.65
C GLU A 29 -42.55 -41.95 19.57
N ASN A 30 -41.65 -41.36 20.37
CA ASN A 30 -40.48 -41.96 21.06
C ASN A 30 -39.40 -40.90 21.31
N LEU A 31 -39.76 -39.82 22.03
CA LEU A 31 -38.80 -38.88 22.57
C LEU A 31 -38.29 -39.43 23.91
N SER A 32 -36.98 -39.41 24.12
CA SER A 32 -36.37 -39.80 25.39
C SER A 32 -36.82 -38.86 26.53
N PRO A 33 -36.77 -39.29 27.81
CA PRO A 33 -37.15 -38.45 28.94
C PRO A 33 -36.41 -37.10 28.98
N ASP A 34 -35.15 -37.09 28.56
CA ASP A 34 -34.31 -35.89 28.50
C ASP A 34 -34.76 -34.92 27.38
N GLU A 35 -35.24 -35.45 26.25
CA GLU A 35 -35.77 -34.64 25.14
C GLU A 35 -37.14 -34.03 25.49
N LEU A 36 -37.97 -34.75 26.23
CA LEU A 36 -39.23 -34.23 26.77
C LEU A 36 -38.99 -33.13 27.81
N GLU A 37 -37.98 -33.29 28.67
CA GLU A 37 -37.61 -32.25 29.63
C GLU A 37 -37.01 -31.01 28.92
N LEU A 38 -36.23 -31.21 27.86
CA LEU A 38 -35.69 -30.13 27.06
C LEU A 38 -36.78 -29.37 26.29
N LEU A 39 -37.75 -30.09 25.71
CA LEU A 39 -38.92 -29.50 25.06
C LEU A 39 -39.77 -28.70 26.06
N ALA A 40 -40.02 -29.24 27.25
CA ALA A 40 -40.74 -28.54 28.30
C ALA A 40 -40.00 -27.25 28.74
N LYS A 41 -38.67 -27.29 28.84
CA LYS A 41 -37.86 -26.10 29.14
C LYS A 41 -37.88 -25.06 28.02
N LEU A 42 -37.85 -25.49 26.76
CA LEU A 42 -37.95 -24.62 25.59
C LEU A 42 -39.32 -23.96 25.48
N GLU A 43 -40.40 -24.70 25.73
CA GLU A 43 -41.77 -24.16 25.77
C GLU A 43 -41.98 -23.18 26.94
N GLU A 44 -41.44 -23.49 28.13
CA GLU A 44 -41.47 -22.59 29.29
C GLU A 44 -40.69 -21.28 29.00
N GLN A 45 -39.52 -21.38 28.36
CA GLN A 45 -38.75 -20.20 27.93
C GLN A 45 -39.48 -19.37 26.87
N ASN A 46 -40.11 -20.01 25.88
CA ASN A 46 -40.91 -19.31 24.87
C ASN A 46 -42.13 -18.62 25.51
N ARG A 47 -42.77 -19.24 26.50
CA ARG A 47 -43.88 -18.64 27.26
C ARG A 47 -43.44 -17.43 28.07
N LEU A 48 -42.23 -17.46 28.64
CA LEU A 48 -41.63 -16.33 29.35
C LEU A 48 -41.26 -15.18 28.41
N LEU A 49 -40.68 -15.47 27.23
CA LEU A 49 -40.38 -14.47 26.21
C LEU A 49 -41.64 -13.81 25.65
N GLU A 50 -42.72 -14.56 25.44
CA GLU A 50 -44.01 -14.00 25.05
C GLU A 50 -44.62 -13.12 26.14
N ALA A 51 -44.53 -13.53 27.41
CA ALA A 51 -45.00 -12.75 28.54
C ALA A 51 -44.22 -11.44 28.69
N ASP A 52 -42.90 -11.45 28.46
CA ASP A 52 -42.05 -10.27 28.52
C ASP A 52 -42.30 -9.32 27.33
N SER A 53 -42.58 -9.86 26.14
CA SER A 53 -43.00 -9.08 24.98
C SER A 53 -44.36 -8.37 25.18
N LYS A 54 -45.29 -9.00 25.91
CA LYS A 54 -46.59 -8.43 26.28
C LYS A 54 -46.47 -7.44 27.44
N SER A 55 -45.54 -7.68 28.37
CA SER A 55 -45.22 -6.77 29.49
C SER A 55 -44.55 -5.48 29.01
N MET A 56 -43.64 -5.56 28.04
CA MET A 56 -43.05 -4.37 27.41
C MET A 56 -44.05 -3.57 26.56
N ARG A 57 -45.12 -4.21 26.05
CA ARG A 57 -46.20 -3.53 25.32
C ARG A 57 -47.22 -2.81 26.22
N SER A 58 -47.34 -3.17 27.50
CA SER A 58 -48.32 -2.57 28.42
C SER A 58 -47.79 -1.40 29.26
N MET A 59 -46.48 -1.14 29.24
CA MET A 59 -45.83 -0.05 30.01
C MET A 59 -45.72 1.29 29.25
N SER A 60 -46.11 1.35 27.96
CA SER A 60 -46.15 2.62 27.19
C SER A 60 -47.59 3.11 27.03
N GLY A 61 -48.18 3.61 28.12
CA GLY A 61 -49.60 3.93 28.11
C GLY A 61 -50.09 4.82 29.26
N SER A 62 -49.41 5.93 29.58
CA SER A 62 -50.06 7.10 30.22
C SER A 62 -49.15 8.31 30.34
N ARG A 63 -49.41 9.35 29.53
CA ARG A 63 -49.41 10.78 29.93
C ARG A 63 -49.99 11.63 28.79
N ARG A 64 -51.11 12.29 29.08
CA ARG A 64 -51.79 13.28 28.22
C ARG A 64 -51.12 14.64 28.42
N ASN A 65 -50.66 15.31 27.35
CA ASN A 65 -51.04 16.69 27.01
C ASN A 65 -50.48 17.12 25.63
N SER A 66 -51.40 17.49 24.74
CA SER A 66 -51.37 18.52 23.67
C SER A 66 -50.22 18.64 22.66
N GLY A 67 -50.59 18.45 21.38
CA GLY A 67 -49.99 19.18 20.25
C GLY A 67 -49.46 18.33 19.08
N SER A 68 -50.37 17.88 18.20
CA SER A 68 -50.16 17.64 16.75
C SER A 68 -48.79 17.14 16.24
N SER A 69 -48.67 15.82 16.05
CA SER A 69 -48.57 15.16 14.72
C SER A 69 -48.07 13.72 14.92
N LEU A 70 -48.99 12.75 14.85
CA LEU A 70 -48.65 11.33 14.80
C LEU A 70 -48.10 11.04 13.40
N VAL A 71 -46.78 10.93 13.28
CA VAL A 71 -46.13 10.27 12.14
C VAL A 71 -46.35 8.77 12.31
N SER A 72 -47.12 8.18 11.40
CA SER A 72 -47.42 6.75 11.40
C SER A 72 -46.12 5.97 11.16
N SER A 73 -45.85 4.95 11.98
CA SER A 73 -44.75 4.01 11.78
C SER A 73 -44.93 3.16 10.50
N SER A 74 -46.15 3.05 9.97
CA SER A 74 -46.44 2.47 8.65
C SER A 74 -46.04 3.37 7.48
N SER A 75 -46.05 4.70 7.65
CA SER A 75 -45.56 5.62 6.62
C SER A 75 -44.03 5.67 6.54
N ALA A 76 -43.30 5.32 7.61
CA ALA A 76 -41.84 5.27 7.56
C ALA A 76 -41.34 4.10 6.69
N SER A 77 -41.96 2.93 6.79
CA SER A 77 -41.65 1.78 5.94
C SER A 77 -42.08 2.00 4.48
N SER A 78 -43.24 2.61 4.24
CA SER A 78 -43.68 2.94 2.88
C SER A 78 -42.87 4.09 2.26
N ASN A 79 -42.45 5.08 3.05
CA ASN A 79 -41.59 6.17 2.56
C ASN A 79 -40.17 5.68 2.30
N LEU A 80 -39.64 4.76 3.11
CA LEU A 80 -38.34 4.14 2.88
C LEU A 80 -38.36 3.25 1.62
N SER A 81 -39.39 2.41 1.46
CA SER A 81 -39.54 1.61 0.24
C SER A 81 -39.73 2.49 -1.01
N HIS A 82 -40.50 3.57 -0.91
CA HIS A 82 -40.69 4.52 -2.02
C HIS A 82 -39.40 5.30 -2.33
N LEU A 83 -38.61 5.70 -1.32
CA LEU A 83 -37.29 6.33 -1.50
C LEU A 83 -36.27 5.37 -2.12
N GLU A 84 -36.28 4.09 -1.73
CA GLU A 84 -35.42 3.05 -2.29
C GLU A 84 -35.83 2.68 -3.72
N GLU A 85 -37.13 2.60 -4.00
CA GLU A 85 -37.68 2.36 -5.34
C GLU A 85 -37.38 3.54 -6.28
N ASP A 86 -37.53 4.78 -5.80
CA ASP A 86 -37.13 6.00 -6.54
C ASP A 86 -35.62 6.03 -6.80
N THR A 87 -34.80 5.62 -5.83
CA THR A 87 -33.33 5.55 -5.97
C THR A 87 -32.92 4.47 -6.96
N TRP A 88 -33.56 3.30 -6.91
CA TRP A 88 -33.32 2.20 -7.83
C TRP A 88 -33.68 2.57 -9.27
N ILE A 89 -34.86 3.14 -9.48
CA ILE A 89 -35.33 3.60 -10.80
C ILE A 89 -34.38 4.68 -11.35
N LEU A 90 -33.93 5.61 -10.51
CA LEU A 90 -32.99 6.65 -10.90
C LEU A 90 -31.64 6.06 -11.35
N TRP A 91 -31.03 5.19 -10.55
CA TRP A 91 -29.73 4.58 -10.90
C TRP A 91 -29.83 3.62 -12.08
N GLY A 92 -30.95 2.91 -12.22
CA GLY A 92 -31.27 2.12 -13.42
C GLY A 92 -31.29 2.99 -14.68
N ARG A 93 -31.94 4.16 -14.62
CA ARG A 93 -31.93 5.13 -15.73
C ARG A 93 -30.53 5.66 -15.99
N ILE A 94 -29.78 6.01 -14.95
CA ILE A 94 -28.39 6.53 -15.09
C ILE A 94 -27.50 5.53 -15.83
N VAL A 95 -27.58 4.25 -15.47
CA VAL A 95 -26.79 3.18 -16.10
C VAL A 95 -27.22 2.97 -17.55
N ASN A 96 -28.53 2.91 -17.82
CA ASN A 96 -29.04 2.69 -19.17
C ASN A 96 -28.78 3.87 -20.12
N GLU A 97 -28.75 5.09 -19.60
CA GLU A 97 -28.54 6.33 -20.36
C GLU A 97 -27.16 6.95 -20.07
N TRP A 98 -26.15 6.13 -19.78
CA TRP A 98 -24.85 6.58 -19.25
C TRP A 98 -24.20 7.72 -20.06
N ASP A 99 -24.14 7.59 -21.38
CA ASP A 99 -23.51 8.59 -22.27
C ASP A 99 -24.26 9.93 -22.30
N GLU A 100 -25.57 9.92 -22.04
CA GLU A 100 -26.33 11.15 -21.87
C GLU A 100 -26.00 11.78 -20.52
N TRP A 101 -26.00 10.98 -19.45
CA TRP A 101 -25.74 11.46 -18.10
C TRP A 101 -24.33 12.03 -17.97
N ARG A 102 -23.31 11.35 -18.50
CA ARG A 102 -21.92 11.83 -18.50
C ARG A 102 -21.71 13.11 -19.28
N ARG A 103 -22.49 13.38 -20.31
CA ARG A 103 -22.31 14.55 -21.17
C ARG A 103 -23.17 15.74 -20.78
N LYS A 104 -24.43 15.49 -20.40
CA LYS A 104 -25.43 16.54 -20.16
C LYS A 104 -25.76 16.75 -18.68
N LYS A 105 -25.62 15.72 -17.84
CA LYS A 105 -26.04 15.72 -16.43
C LYS A 105 -24.87 15.45 -15.47
N ASP A 106 -23.64 15.71 -15.91
CA ASP A 106 -22.40 15.39 -15.19
C ASP A 106 -22.35 15.96 -13.77
N LYS A 107 -22.79 17.21 -13.58
CA LYS A 107 -22.87 17.84 -12.26
C LYS A 107 -23.83 17.10 -11.30
N LEU A 108 -24.98 16.66 -11.82
CA LEU A 108 -25.95 15.93 -11.02
C LEU A 108 -25.44 14.52 -10.71
N LEU A 109 -24.84 13.84 -11.70
CA LEU A 109 -24.20 12.54 -11.50
C LEU A 109 -23.14 12.61 -10.39
N LYS A 110 -22.28 13.63 -10.44
CA LYS A 110 -21.29 13.91 -9.40
C LYS A 110 -21.92 14.01 -8.01
N GLU A 111 -23.00 14.77 -7.87
CA GLU A 111 -23.71 14.90 -6.59
C GLU A 111 -24.32 13.59 -6.11
N LEU A 112 -24.84 12.76 -7.02
CA LEU A 112 -25.39 11.44 -6.69
C LEU A 112 -24.30 10.46 -6.22
N ILE A 113 -23.15 10.43 -6.90
CA ILE A 113 -21.99 9.61 -6.47
C ILE A 113 -21.52 10.03 -5.07
N ARG A 114 -21.46 11.35 -4.82
CA ARG A 114 -21.13 11.91 -3.50
C ARG A 114 -22.12 11.51 -2.42
N LYS A 115 -23.41 11.31 -2.75
CA LYS A 115 -24.43 10.83 -1.81
C LYS A 115 -24.37 9.32 -1.59
N GLY A 116 -23.99 8.53 -2.59
CA GLY A 116 -24.01 7.08 -2.48
C GLY A 116 -24.31 6.41 -3.80
N ILE A 117 -23.42 5.51 -4.24
CA ILE A 117 -23.80 4.51 -5.23
C ILE A 117 -24.42 3.33 -4.46
N PRO A 118 -25.67 2.94 -4.77
CA PRO A 118 -26.28 1.78 -4.14
C PRO A 118 -25.49 0.51 -4.48
N HIS A 119 -25.40 -0.41 -3.53
CA HIS A 119 -24.55 -1.60 -3.62
C HIS A 119 -24.73 -2.38 -4.94
N HIS A 120 -25.98 -2.66 -5.33
CA HIS A 120 -26.32 -3.40 -6.54
C HIS A 120 -25.85 -2.73 -7.84
N PHE A 121 -25.63 -1.41 -7.85
CA PHE A 121 -25.18 -0.66 -9.03
C PHE A 121 -23.67 -0.46 -9.07
N ARG A 122 -22.93 -0.70 -7.98
CA ARG A 122 -21.47 -0.44 -7.92
C ARG A 122 -20.72 -1.18 -9.01
N ALA A 123 -21.00 -2.47 -9.19
CA ALA A 123 -20.35 -3.31 -10.19
C ALA A 123 -20.37 -2.66 -11.59
N ILE A 124 -21.52 -2.13 -11.98
CA ILE A 124 -21.76 -1.55 -13.29
C ILE A 124 -21.22 -0.12 -13.34
N VAL A 125 -21.57 0.71 -12.36
CA VAL A 125 -21.19 2.12 -12.32
C VAL A 125 -19.67 2.28 -12.25
N TRP A 126 -18.96 1.46 -11.48
CA TRP A 126 -17.49 1.51 -11.40
C TRP A 126 -16.84 1.17 -12.75
N GLN A 127 -17.33 0.15 -13.47
CA GLN A 127 -16.86 -0.15 -14.82
C GLN A 127 -17.13 1.00 -15.79
N LEU A 128 -18.32 1.60 -15.73
CA LEU A 128 -18.70 2.74 -16.57
C LEU A 128 -17.91 4.02 -16.24
N LEU A 129 -17.56 4.25 -14.97
CA LEU A 129 -16.76 5.41 -14.53
C LEU A 129 -15.35 5.39 -15.14
N CYS A 130 -14.74 4.22 -15.22
CA CYS A 130 -13.37 4.04 -15.71
C CYS A 130 -13.29 3.47 -17.13
N ASN A 131 -14.43 3.33 -17.83
CA ASN A 131 -14.54 2.75 -19.17
C ASN A 131 -13.93 1.33 -19.29
N ALA A 132 -14.19 0.46 -18.31
CA ALA A 132 -13.60 -0.88 -18.23
C ALA A 132 -14.44 -2.01 -18.85
N THR A 133 -15.60 -1.73 -19.44
CA THR A 133 -16.53 -2.78 -19.95
C THR A 133 -15.91 -3.64 -21.05
N ASP A 134 -15.27 -3.01 -22.04
CA ASP A 134 -14.78 -3.68 -23.25
C ASP A 134 -13.28 -3.45 -23.46
N MET A 135 -12.48 -4.03 -22.56
CA MET A 135 -11.03 -3.90 -22.63
C MET A 135 -10.36 -5.06 -23.39
N PRO A 136 -9.43 -4.78 -24.33
CA PRO A 136 -8.68 -5.84 -25.01
C PRO A 136 -7.90 -6.76 -24.05
N VAL A 137 -7.47 -6.23 -22.89
CA VAL A 137 -6.76 -7.01 -21.87
C VAL A 137 -7.65 -8.08 -21.23
N LYS A 138 -8.98 -7.91 -21.24
CA LYS A 138 -9.93 -8.92 -20.75
C LYS A 138 -9.74 -10.25 -21.48
N ASN A 139 -9.62 -10.19 -22.81
CA ASN A 139 -9.40 -11.35 -23.66
C ASN A 139 -8.04 -12.03 -23.44
N GLN A 140 -7.09 -11.34 -22.79
CA GLN A 140 -5.76 -11.88 -22.46
C GLN A 140 -5.72 -12.49 -21.06
N TYR A 141 -6.74 -12.29 -20.23
CA TYR A 141 -6.73 -12.69 -18.83
C TYR A 141 -6.46 -14.19 -18.65
N SER A 142 -7.19 -15.03 -19.39
CA SER A 142 -7.02 -16.49 -19.36
C SER A 142 -5.62 -16.96 -19.75
N GLU A 143 -4.95 -16.27 -20.67
CA GLU A 143 -3.57 -16.56 -21.05
C GLU A 143 -2.57 -16.08 -19.98
N LEU A 144 -2.80 -14.91 -19.37
CA LEU A 144 -1.97 -14.40 -18.28
C LEU A 144 -1.98 -15.34 -17.07
N LEU A 145 -3.12 -15.99 -16.77
CA LEU A 145 -3.21 -16.95 -15.67
C LEU A 145 -2.36 -18.21 -15.88
N LYS A 146 -2.13 -18.61 -17.14
CA LYS A 146 -1.27 -19.76 -17.49
C LYS A 146 0.23 -19.46 -17.35
N MET A 147 0.61 -18.19 -17.37
CA MET A 147 2.00 -17.75 -17.25
C MET A 147 2.47 -17.80 -15.78
N SER A 148 3.78 -17.81 -15.54
CA SER A 148 4.34 -17.69 -14.18
C SER A 148 4.75 -16.25 -13.90
N SER A 149 4.45 -15.76 -12.69
CA SER A 149 4.88 -14.43 -12.23
C SER A 149 5.99 -14.52 -11.18
N PRO A 150 7.02 -13.65 -11.24
CA PRO A 150 8.04 -13.57 -10.19
C PRO A 150 7.46 -13.09 -8.84
N CYS A 151 6.28 -12.48 -8.85
CA CYS A 151 5.64 -11.90 -7.68
C CYS A 151 4.77 -12.89 -6.89
N GLU A 152 4.55 -14.12 -7.37
CA GLU A 152 3.58 -15.06 -6.78
C GLU A 152 3.78 -15.29 -5.28
N LYS A 153 5.02 -15.43 -4.81
CA LYS A 153 5.33 -15.62 -3.38
C LYS A 153 4.93 -14.41 -2.53
N LEU A 154 5.18 -13.19 -3.04
CA LEU A 154 4.81 -11.95 -2.36
C LEU A 154 3.29 -11.78 -2.34
N ILE A 155 2.62 -12.07 -3.47
CA ILE A 155 1.16 -12.01 -3.60
C ILE A 155 0.51 -12.94 -2.57
N ARG A 156 0.91 -14.23 -2.50
CA ARG A 156 0.32 -15.20 -1.55
C ARG A 156 0.43 -14.75 -0.09
N ARG A 157 1.57 -14.18 0.30
CA ARG A 157 1.78 -13.68 1.66
C ARG A 157 0.81 -12.55 2.01
N ASP A 158 0.54 -11.65 1.07
CA ASP A 158 -0.33 -10.51 1.31
C ASP A 158 -1.82 -10.86 1.24
N ILE A 159 -2.19 -11.87 0.46
CA ILE A 159 -3.58 -12.37 0.38
C ILE A 159 -4.06 -12.89 1.74
N ALA A 160 -3.22 -13.65 2.45
CA ALA A 160 -3.56 -14.19 3.76
C ALA A 160 -3.93 -13.12 4.81
N ARG A 161 -3.53 -11.86 4.61
CA ARG A 161 -3.81 -10.73 5.48
C ARG A 161 -4.77 -9.69 4.86
N THR A 162 -5.34 -9.97 3.69
CA THR A 162 -6.27 -9.08 3.00
C THR A 162 -7.71 -9.47 3.33
N TYR A 163 -8.38 -8.66 4.15
CA TYR A 163 -9.74 -8.91 4.69
C TYR A 163 -9.92 -10.29 5.35
N PRO A 164 -9.04 -10.69 6.29
CA PRO A 164 -9.03 -12.07 6.84
C PRO A 164 -10.35 -12.48 7.52
N GLU A 165 -11.08 -11.51 8.09
CA GLU A 165 -12.35 -11.74 8.79
C GLU A 165 -13.58 -11.70 7.86
N HIS A 166 -13.41 -11.31 6.60
CA HIS A 166 -14.54 -11.16 5.68
C HIS A 166 -14.96 -12.51 5.11
N ASP A 167 -16.26 -12.83 5.11
CA ASP A 167 -16.80 -14.16 4.74
C ASP A 167 -16.32 -14.69 3.39
N PHE A 168 -16.14 -13.81 2.40
CA PHE A 168 -15.64 -14.19 1.08
C PHE A 168 -14.15 -14.59 1.07
N PHE A 169 -13.33 -14.03 1.96
CA PHE A 169 -11.87 -14.22 2.01
C PHE A 169 -11.40 -15.09 3.17
N LYS A 170 -12.25 -15.30 4.19
CA LYS A 170 -11.93 -16.11 5.36
C LYS A 170 -11.78 -17.59 4.99
N GLY A 171 -10.89 -18.27 5.70
CA GLY A 171 -10.55 -19.67 5.45
C GLY A 171 -9.36 -19.81 4.50
N GLN A 172 -8.51 -20.81 4.77
CA GLN A 172 -7.37 -21.09 3.92
C GLN A 172 -7.84 -21.56 2.54
N ASP A 173 -7.24 -21.03 1.47
CA ASP A 173 -7.54 -21.40 0.09
C ASP A 173 -9.03 -21.17 -0.27
N SER A 174 -9.65 -20.13 0.32
CA SER A 174 -11.01 -19.73 -0.04
C SER A 174 -11.10 -19.25 -1.49
N LEU A 175 -12.31 -19.33 -2.07
CA LEU A 175 -12.56 -18.81 -3.42
C LEU A 175 -12.11 -17.35 -3.55
N GLY A 176 -12.41 -16.51 -2.55
CA GLY A 176 -11.99 -15.11 -2.55
C GLY A 176 -10.47 -14.93 -2.59
N GLN A 177 -9.72 -15.77 -1.87
CA GLN A 177 -8.25 -15.74 -1.92
C GLN A 177 -7.70 -16.19 -3.27
N GLU A 178 -8.31 -17.20 -3.88
CA GLU A 178 -7.91 -17.72 -5.20
C GLU A 178 -8.12 -16.66 -6.29
N VAL A 179 -9.32 -16.08 -6.38
CA VAL A 179 -9.61 -15.08 -7.41
C VAL A 179 -8.81 -13.79 -7.19
N LEU A 180 -8.53 -13.42 -5.93
CA LEU A 180 -7.62 -12.32 -5.61
C LEU A 180 -6.18 -12.61 -6.06
N PHE A 181 -5.71 -13.85 -5.87
CA PHE A 181 -4.40 -14.28 -6.37
C PHE A 181 -4.32 -14.18 -7.88
N ASN A 182 -5.34 -14.67 -8.59
CA ASN A 182 -5.40 -14.64 -10.04
C ASN A 182 -5.32 -13.21 -10.60
N VAL A 183 -6.13 -12.28 -10.07
CA VAL A 183 -6.13 -10.89 -10.54
C VAL A 183 -4.78 -10.21 -10.25
N MET A 184 -4.23 -10.36 -9.04
CA MET A 184 -2.95 -9.77 -8.69
C MET A 184 -1.79 -10.36 -9.51
N LYS A 185 -1.83 -11.68 -9.78
CA LYS A 185 -0.85 -12.36 -10.62
C LYS A 185 -0.92 -11.85 -12.05
N ALA A 186 -2.10 -11.83 -12.64
CA ALA A 186 -2.31 -11.35 -14.01
C ALA A 186 -1.84 -9.90 -14.15
N TYR A 187 -2.22 -9.02 -13.21
CA TYR A 187 -1.77 -7.63 -13.23
C TYR A 187 -0.25 -7.49 -13.18
N SER A 188 0.43 -8.26 -12.32
CA SER A 188 1.89 -8.23 -12.21
C SER A 188 2.64 -8.60 -13.50
N LEU A 189 1.95 -9.31 -14.41
CA LEU A 189 2.46 -9.67 -15.74
C LEU A 189 2.15 -8.60 -16.79
N VAL A 190 1.04 -7.89 -16.65
CA VAL A 190 0.66 -6.76 -17.51
C VAL A 190 1.62 -5.59 -17.32
N ASP A 191 1.92 -5.23 -16.07
CA ASP A 191 2.85 -4.15 -15.76
C ASP A 191 4.02 -4.68 -14.94
N ARG A 192 5.09 -5.07 -15.62
CA ARG A 192 6.29 -5.62 -14.98
C ARG A 192 7.14 -4.58 -14.25
N GLU A 193 6.98 -3.29 -14.57
CA GLU A 193 7.72 -2.22 -13.89
C GLU A 193 7.20 -2.06 -12.45
N VAL A 194 5.87 -2.07 -12.30
CA VAL A 194 5.24 -2.08 -10.98
C VAL A 194 5.27 -3.48 -10.37
N GLY A 195 4.91 -4.50 -11.15
CA GLY A 195 4.73 -5.87 -10.72
C GLY A 195 3.63 -5.96 -9.66
N TYR A 196 4.03 -6.26 -8.43
CA TYR A 196 3.15 -6.30 -7.27
C TYR A 196 3.60 -5.30 -6.22
N CYS A 197 2.70 -4.40 -5.82
CA CYS A 197 2.95 -3.45 -4.75
C CYS A 197 2.06 -3.76 -3.54
N GLN A 198 2.68 -3.81 -2.35
CA GLN A 198 1.98 -4.09 -1.10
C GLN A 198 0.85 -3.09 -0.86
N GLY A 199 -0.32 -3.60 -0.46
CA GLY A 199 -1.52 -2.80 -0.24
C GLY A 199 -2.49 -2.75 -1.42
N SER A 200 -2.01 -2.97 -2.66
CA SER A 200 -2.87 -3.00 -3.85
C SER A 200 -3.91 -4.13 -3.82
N ALA A 201 -3.60 -5.25 -3.15
CA ALA A 201 -4.53 -6.36 -2.96
C ALA A 201 -5.81 -5.96 -2.21
N PHE A 202 -5.79 -4.94 -1.36
CA PHE A 202 -7.01 -4.44 -0.69
C PHE A 202 -7.96 -3.75 -1.67
N ILE A 203 -7.42 -3.06 -2.68
CA ILE A 203 -8.21 -2.44 -3.75
C ILE A 203 -8.88 -3.53 -4.59
N VAL A 204 -8.10 -4.53 -5.01
CA VAL A 204 -8.65 -5.66 -5.78
C VAL A 204 -9.64 -6.49 -4.96
N GLY A 205 -9.38 -6.69 -3.67
CA GLY A 205 -10.31 -7.36 -2.78
C GLY A 205 -11.66 -6.64 -2.69
N LEU A 206 -11.67 -5.30 -2.59
CA LEU A 206 -12.90 -4.52 -2.66
C LEU A 206 -13.62 -4.72 -4.01
N LEU A 207 -12.90 -4.69 -5.13
CA LEU A 207 -13.51 -4.89 -6.45
C LEU A 207 -14.16 -6.27 -6.55
N LEU A 208 -13.49 -7.32 -6.09
CA LEU A 208 -13.99 -8.70 -6.10
C LEU A 208 -15.21 -8.93 -5.19
N MET A 209 -15.39 -8.10 -4.16
CA MET A 209 -16.63 -8.11 -3.37
C MET A 209 -17.82 -7.52 -4.13
N GLN A 210 -17.60 -6.78 -5.23
CA GLN A 210 -18.65 -6.09 -5.99
C GLN A 210 -18.88 -6.67 -7.39
N MET A 211 -17.87 -7.25 -8.03
CA MET A 211 -17.95 -7.70 -9.42
C MET A 211 -17.16 -8.99 -9.65
N PRO A 212 -17.42 -9.73 -10.75
CA PRO A 212 -16.68 -10.94 -11.07
C PRO A 212 -15.20 -10.66 -11.40
N GLU A 213 -14.42 -11.73 -11.42
CA GLU A 213 -12.95 -11.71 -11.45
C GLU A 213 -12.38 -10.94 -12.67
N GLU A 214 -12.90 -11.19 -13.86
CA GLU A 214 -12.40 -10.56 -15.09
C GLU A 214 -12.70 -9.06 -15.14
N GLU A 215 -13.89 -8.66 -14.67
CA GLU A 215 -14.29 -7.26 -14.55
C GLU A 215 -13.41 -6.54 -13.52
N ALA A 216 -13.17 -7.18 -12.37
CA ALA A 216 -12.29 -6.63 -11.32
C ALA A 216 -10.87 -6.41 -11.85
N PHE A 217 -10.35 -7.35 -12.64
CA PHE A 217 -9.06 -7.19 -13.34
C PHE A 217 -9.08 -5.99 -14.29
N CYS A 218 -10.11 -5.84 -15.13
CA CYS A 218 -10.21 -4.72 -16.07
C CYS A 218 -10.29 -3.37 -15.35
N VAL A 219 -11.14 -3.27 -14.32
CA VAL A 219 -11.25 -2.06 -13.50
C VAL A 219 -9.92 -1.74 -12.82
N PHE A 220 -9.23 -2.74 -12.27
CA PHE A 220 -7.93 -2.52 -11.64
C PHE A 220 -6.87 -2.04 -12.65
N VAL A 221 -6.83 -2.61 -13.86
CA VAL A 221 -5.94 -2.12 -14.94
C VAL A 221 -6.24 -0.64 -15.27
N ARG A 222 -7.52 -0.25 -15.37
CA ARG A 222 -7.90 1.15 -15.59
C ARG A 222 -7.49 2.08 -14.46
N LEU A 223 -7.68 1.64 -13.22
CA LEU A 223 -7.24 2.41 -12.05
C LEU A 223 -5.73 2.68 -12.08
N MET A 224 -4.95 1.68 -12.49
CA MET A 224 -3.52 1.83 -12.62
C MET A 224 -3.16 2.80 -13.75
N GLN A 225 -3.84 2.74 -14.90
CA GLN A 225 -3.55 3.58 -16.07
C GLN A 225 -3.99 5.04 -15.92
N GLU A 226 -5.22 5.28 -15.43
CA GLU A 226 -5.90 6.58 -15.55
C GLU A 226 -6.05 7.31 -14.21
N TYR A 227 -5.91 6.62 -13.07
CA TYR A 227 -6.18 7.19 -11.74
C TYR A 227 -4.90 7.48 -10.94
N ARG A 228 -3.74 7.54 -11.60
CA ARG A 228 -2.40 7.77 -11.00
C ARG A 228 -1.95 6.68 -10.01
N LEU A 229 -2.71 5.59 -9.85
CA LEU A 229 -2.32 4.52 -8.90
C LEU A 229 -1.03 3.83 -9.31
N ARG A 230 -0.80 3.62 -10.62
CA ARG A 230 0.48 3.08 -11.12
C ARG A 230 1.68 3.88 -10.62
N GLU A 231 1.61 5.19 -10.71
CA GLU A 231 2.71 6.08 -10.29
C GLU A 231 2.93 6.03 -8.78
N LEU A 232 1.86 5.89 -7.97
CA LEU A 232 1.95 5.65 -6.53
C LEU A 232 2.65 4.33 -6.18
N PHE A 233 2.44 3.30 -7.00
CA PHE A 233 2.93 1.95 -6.73
C PHE A 233 4.29 1.62 -7.38
N LYS A 234 4.85 2.52 -8.19
CA LYS A 234 6.20 2.34 -8.76
C LYS A 234 7.24 2.13 -7.66
N PRO A 235 8.28 1.30 -7.89
CA PRO A 235 9.31 1.02 -6.88
C PRO A 235 10.02 2.26 -6.31
N SER A 236 10.10 3.36 -7.06
CA SER A 236 10.72 4.61 -6.60
C SER A 236 9.91 5.33 -5.51
N MET A 237 8.61 5.02 -5.37
CA MET A 237 7.68 5.71 -4.47
C MET A 237 7.65 7.24 -4.65
N ALA A 238 8.04 7.73 -5.84
CA ALA A 238 8.19 9.16 -6.10
C ALA A 238 6.86 9.91 -5.98
N GLU A 239 5.79 9.33 -6.53
CA GLU A 239 4.45 9.89 -6.50
C GLU A 239 3.84 9.86 -5.09
N LEU A 240 4.12 8.80 -4.33
CA LEU A 240 3.72 8.74 -2.92
C LEU A 240 4.42 9.85 -2.13
N GLY A 241 5.73 10.03 -2.34
CA GLY A 241 6.48 11.12 -1.73
C GLY A 241 5.92 12.51 -2.08
N LEU A 242 5.50 12.71 -3.33
CA LEU A 242 4.80 13.93 -3.75
C LEU A 242 3.47 14.11 -2.99
N CYS A 243 2.66 13.06 -2.87
CA CYS A 243 1.40 13.11 -2.14
C CYS A 243 1.63 13.46 -0.66
N ILE A 244 2.61 12.85 -0.02
CA ILE A 244 2.99 13.15 1.37
C ILE A 244 3.45 14.61 1.51
N TYR A 245 4.26 15.11 0.58
CA TYR A 245 4.69 16.51 0.57
C TYR A 245 3.51 17.48 0.44
N GLN A 246 2.61 17.22 -0.51
CA GLN A 246 1.40 18.03 -0.69
C GLN A 246 0.48 17.99 0.54
N PHE A 247 0.33 16.82 1.15
CA PHE A 247 -0.49 16.63 2.35
C PHE A 247 0.09 17.36 3.56
N GLU A 248 1.42 17.33 3.73
CA GLU A 248 2.10 18.08 4.79
C GLU A 248 1.90 19.60 4.65
N HIS A 249 1.93 20.12 3.42
CA HIS A 249 1.60 21.54 3.18
C HIS A 249 0.15 21.86 3.51
N LEU A 250 -0.81 21.00 3.18
CA LEU A 250 -2.21 21.20 3.59
C LEU A 250 -2.36 21.18 5.13
N LEU A 251 -1.68 20.24 5.81
CA LEU A 251 -1.65 20.15 7.27
C LEU A 251 -1.05 21.43 7.87
N GLN A 252 0.06 21.93 7.33
CA GLN A 252 0.69 23.17 7.79
C GLN A 252 -0.22 24.40 7.57
N GLU A 253 -0.92 24.48 6.44
CA GLU A 253 -1.79 25.62 6.10
C GLU A 253 -3.11 25.60 6.91
N GLN A 254 -3.69 24.43 7.19
CA GLN A 254 -5.03 24.31 7.79
C GLN A 254 -5.03 23.93 9.27
N LEU A 255 -3.96 23.31 9.75
CA LEU A 255 -3.82 22.79 11.11
C LEU A 255 -2.40 23.08 11.65
N PRO A 256 -1.97 24.36 11.69
CA PRO A 256 -0.59 24.74 11.98
C PRO A 256 -0.12 24.31 13.37
N GLU A 257 -0.98 24.40 14.39
CA GLU A 257 -0.67 23.97 15.76
C GLU A 257 -0.40 22.46 15.82
N LEU A 258 -1.24 21.67 15.14
CA LEU A 258 -1.07 20.23 15.05
C LEU A 258 0.19 19.86 14.27
N ASN A 259 0.50 20.59 13.20
CA ASN A 259 1.74 20.38 12.43
C ASN A 259 2.99 20.60 13.31
N VAL A 260 3.00 21.68 14.10
CA VAL A 260 4.10 21.98 15.02
C VAL A 260 4.23 20.89 16.07
N HIS A 261 3.11 20.45 16.65
CA HIS A 261 3.09 19.35 17.61
C HIS A 261 3.65 18.06 17.03
N PHE A 262 3.16 17.62 15.87
CA PHE A 262 3.66 16.44 15.17
C PHE A 262 5.17 16.51 14.93
N ARG A 263 5.68 17.66 14.47
CA ARG A 263 7.12 17.88 14.28
C ARG A 263 7.90 17.81 15.59
N SER A 264 7.38 18.39 16.68
CA SER A 264 8.02 18.33 18.00
C SER A 264 8.11 16.91 18.55
N GLN A 265 7.13 16.06 18.23
CA GLN A 265 7.06 14.65 18.61
C GLN A 265 7.77 13.72 17.60
N SER A 266 8.42 14.27 16.57
CA SER A 266 8.99 13.48 15.45
C SER A 266 7.99 12.51 14.80
N PHE A 267 6.71 12.87 14.79
CA PHE A 267 5.63 12.09 14.20
C PHE A 267 5.42 12.51 12.75
N HIS A 268 6.15 11.86 11.84
CA HIS A 268 6.19 12.22 10.43
C HIS A 268 4.91 11.84 9.70
N THR A 269 4.45 12.68 8.76
CA THR A 269 3.27 12.46 7.93
C THR A 269 3.26 11.09 7.24
N SER A 270 4.42 10.61 6.78
CA SER A 270 4.56 9.30 6.14
C SER A 270 4.22 8.12 7.05
N MET A 271 4.30 8.27 8.38
CA MET A 271 4.03 7.18 9.33
C MET A 271 2.55 6.78 9.36
N TYR A 272 1.64 7.74 9.18
CA TYR A 272 0.20 7.49 9.24
C TYR A 272 -0.51 7.64 7.89
N ALA A 273 -0.03 8.52 7.00
CA ALA A 273 -0.74 8.84 5.76
C ALA A 273 -0.36 7.93 4.57
N SER A 274 0.77 7.23 4.61
CA SER A 274 1.21 6.42 3.46
C SER A 274 0.18 5.37 3.06
N SER A 275 -0.42 4.68 4.04
CA SER A 275 -1.46 3.68 3.79
C SER A 275 -2.75 4.31 3.25
N TRP A 276 -3.08 5.54 3.64
CA TRP A 276 -4.26 6.25 3.16
C TRP A 276 -4.21 6.46 1.64
N PHE A 277 -3.05 6.84 1.11
CA PHE A 277 -2.85 7.02 -0.33
C PHE A 277 -2.72 5.68 -1.07
N LEU A 278 -1.91 4.76 -0.54
CA LEU A 278 -1.65 3.48 -1.22
C LEU A 278 -2.87 2.55 -1.24
N THR A 279 -3.75 2.64 -0.24
CA THR A 279 -4.89 1.72 -0.11
C THR A 279 -6.23 2.42 -0.21
N LEU A 280 -6.23 3.74 -0.46
CA LEU A 280 -7.45 4.55 -0.55
C LEU A 280 -8.31 4.42 0.73
N PHE A 281 -7.64 4.42 1.88
CA PHE A 281 -8.20 4.15 3.21
C PHE A 281 -8.74 2.74 3.49
N LEU A 282 -8.62 1.78 2.57
CA LEU A 282 -9.17 0.43 2.76
C LEU A 282 -8.54 -0.37 3.89
N THR A 283 -7.32 -0.03 4.31
CA THR A 283 -6.67 -0.64 5.48
C THR A 283 -6.82 0.18 6.76
N PHE A 284 -7.44 1.35 6.68
CA PHE A 284 -7.54 2.30 7.79
C PHE A 284 -8.97 2.46 8.29
N LEU A 285 -9.96 2.54 7.38
CA LEU A 285 -11.36 2.73 7.72
C LEU A 285 -12.16 1.44 7.49
N PRO A 286 -13.25 1.23 8.26
CA PRO A 286 -14.20 0.16 8.01
C PRO A 286 -14.76 0.20 6.58
N LEU A 287 -15.02 -0.99 6.04
CA LEU A 287 -15.38 -1.21 4.64
C LEU A 287 -16.55 -0.34 4.15
N PRO A 288 -17.65 -0.11 4.92
CA PRO A 288 -18.73 0.77 4.48
C PRO A 288 -18.24 2.20 4.19
N ILE A 289 -17.37 2.76 5.03
CA ILE A 289 -16.84 4.11 4.87
C ILE A 289 -15.82 4.14 3.73
N ALA A 290 -14.89 3.18 3.71
CA ALA A 290 -13.86 3.10 2.68
C ALA A 290 -14.48 2.92 1.28
N THR A 291 -15.56 2.15 1.15
CA THR A 291 -16.31 1.98 -0.11
C THR A 291 -16.92 3.29 -0.58
N ARG A 292 -17.45 4.13 0.33
CA ARG A 292 -17.99 5.46 -0.01
C ARG A 292 -16.90 6.41 -0.49
N ILE A 293 -15.71 6.35 0.10
CA ILE A 293 -14.53 7.10 -0.38
C ILE A 293 -14.12 6.59 -1.77
N PHE A 294 -14.15 5.28 -1.98
CA PHE A 294 -13.83 4.66 -3.25
C PHE A 294 -14.81 5.06 -4.37
N ASP A 295 -16.12 5.11 -4.10
CA ASP A 295 -17.14 5.64 -5.03
C ASP A 295 -16.75 7.04 -5.55
N ILE A 296 -16.34 7.92 -4.64
CA ILE A 296 -15.98 9.30 -4.96
C ILE A 296 -14.62 9.34 -5.68
N PHE A 297 -13.65 8.53 -5.24
CA PHE A 297 -12.35 8.41 -5.89
C PHE A 297 -12.48 7.99 -7.36
N MET A 298 -13.39 7.05 -7.66
CA MET A 298 -13.67 6.60 -9.03
C MET A 298 -14.17 7.72 -9.96
N TYR A 299 -14.64 8.84 -9.41
CA TYR A 299 -15.10 9.99 -10.18
C TYR A 299 -14.19 11.24 -10.04
N GLU A 300 -13.65 11.52 -8.85
CA GLU A 300 -12.87 12.73 -8.54
C GLU A 300 -11.35 12.50 -8.45
N GLY A 301 -10.91 11.25 -8.46
CA GLY A 301 -9.50 10.87 -8.31
C GLY A 301 -8.96 11.18 -6.91
N LEU A 302 -7.63 11.39 -6.81
CA LEU A 302 -6.93 11.51 -5.53
C LEU A 302 -7.33 12.72 -4.66
N GLU A 303 -8.04 13.72 -5.21
CA GLU A 303 -8.47 14.89 -4.44
C GLU A 303 -9.25 14.51 -3.18
N ILE A 304 -10.14 13.51 -3.26
CA ILE A 304 -10.92 13.06 -2.10
C ILE A 304 -10.02 12.48 -1.00
N ILE A 305 -8.89 11.86 -1.35
CA ILE A 305 -7.99 11.25 -0.37
C ILE A 305 -7.34 12.32 0.51
N PHE A 306 -6.90 13.43 -0.10
CA PHE A 306 -6.40 14.59 0.63
C PHE A 306 -7.47 15.21 1.54
N ARG A 307 -8.68 15.38 1.01
CA ARG A 307 -9.80 15.97 1.75
C ARG A 307 -10.20 15.13 2.97
N VAL A 308 -10.33 13.82 2.80
CA VAL A 308 -10.66 12.90 3.89
C VAL A 308 -9.54 12.88 4.93
N GLY A 309 -8.28 12.82 4.52
CA GLY A 309 -7.15 12.84 5.45
C GLY A 309 -7.13 14.10 6.33
N ILE A 310 -7.32 15.29 5.75
CA ILE A 310 -7.39 16.53 6.53
C ILE A 310 -8.65 16.58 7.40
N ALA A 311 -9.80 16.09 6.92
CA ALA A 311 -11.03 16.04 7.73
C ALA A 311 -10.89 15.15 8.95
N ILE A 312 -10.21 14.01 8.83
CA ILE A 312 -9.87 13.11 9.95
C ILE A 312 -9.02 13.86 10.98
N LEU A 313 -7.98 14.58 10.53
CA LEU A 313 -7.11 15.35 11.42
C LEU A 313 -7.86 16.52 12.09
N GLN A 314 -8.70 17.23 11.36
CA GLN A 314 -9.55 18.30 11.92
C GLN A 314 -10.50 17.78 12.99
N TYR A 315 -11.08 16.60 12.78
CA TYR A 315 -11.99 15.99 13.75
C TYR A 315 -11.27 15.58 15.04
N ASN A 316 -10.00 15.18 14.93
CA ASN A 316 -9.21 14.64 16.04
C ASN A 316 -8.18 15.64 16.62
N GLN A 317 -8.17 16.89 16.16
CA GLN A 317 -7.14 17.87 16.52
C GLN A 317 -7.01 18.05 18.03
N THR A 318 -8.13 18.19 18.74
CA THR A 318 -8.18 18.43 20.19
C THR A 318 -7.56 17.28 20.98
N ASP A 319 -7.72 16.04 20.52
CA ASP A 319 -7.18 14.87 21.19
C ASP A 319 -5.70 14.69 20.83
N LEU A 320 -5.38 14.77 19.54
CA LEU A 320 -4.02 14.54 19.03
C LEU A 320 -2.98 15.52 19.56
N ILE A 321 -3.35 16.79 19.82
CA ILE A 321 -2.44 17.80 20.36
C ILE A 321 -1.95 17.47 21.79
N GLN A 322 -2.68 16.61 22.51
CA GLN A 322 -2.38 16.24 23.90
C GLN A 322 -1.54 14.96 24.00
N LEU A 323 -1.35 14.25 22.89
CA LEU A 323 -0.70 12.94 22.86
C LEU A 323 0.76 13.05 22.42
N ASP A 324 1.62 12.19 22.95
CA ASP A 324 2.97 11.99 22.44
C ASP A 324 2.97 11.10 21.19
N MET A 325 4.16 10.78 20.67
CA MET A 325 4.31 9.96 19.46
C MET A 325 3.61 8.60 19.57
N GLU A 326 3.75 7.91 20.71
CA GLU A 326 3.13 6.60 20.93
C GLU A 326 1.62 6.72 21.07
N GLY A 327 1.14 7.68 21.87
CA GLY A 327 -0.29 7.95 22.05
C GLY A 327 -0.99 8.29 20.74
N MET A 328 -0.37 9.12 19.90
CA MET A 328 -0.89 9.43 18.56
C MET A 328 -0.98 8.16 17.70
N SER A 329 0.07 7.34 17.66
CA SER A 329 0.08 6.08 16.91
C SER A 329 -1.06 5.15 17.34
N GLN A 330 -1.28 5.00 18.65
CA GLN A 330 -2.38 4.19 19.18
C GLN A 330 -3.75 4.80 18.82
N HIS A 331 -3.90 6.12 18.89
CA HIS A 331 -5.15 6.82 18.54
C HIS A 331 -5.52 6.64 17.07
N PHE A 332 -4.54 6.77 16.17
CA PHE A 332 -4.72 6.49 14.73
C PHE A 332 -5.13 5.04 14.48
N GLN A 333 -4.57 4.07 15.21
CA GLN A 333 -4.85 2.65 14.95
C GLN A 333 -6.16 2.15 15.56
N LYS A 334 -6.54 2.66 16.74
CA LYS A 334 -7.62 2.06 17.54
C LYS A 334 -8.85 2.93 17.69
N VAL A 335 -8.71 4.26 17.64
CA VAL A 335 -9.81 5.19 17.93
C VAL A 335 -10.39 5.73 16.63
N ILE A 336 -9.56 6.38 15.82
CA ILE A 336 -10.00 7.08 14.60
C ILE A 336 -10.81 6.19 13.63
N PRO A 337 -10.42 4.93 13.35
CA PRO A 337 -11.15 4.08 12.40
C PRO A 337 -12.63 3.92 12.71
N HIS A 338 -12.98 3.87 14.00
CA HIS A 338 -14.32 3.54 14.48
C HIS A 338 -15.19 4.76 14.79
N GLN A 339 -14.64 5.98 14.71
CA GLN A 339 -15.37 7.22 15.06
C GLN A 339 -16.56 7.52 14.13
N PHE A 340 -16.62 6.90 12.96
CA PHE A 340 -17.61 7.17 11.93
C PHE A 340 -18.52 5.97 11.62
N ASP A 341 -18.44 4.89 12.41
CA ASP A 341 -19.17 3.64 12.17
C ASP A 341 -20.69 3.84 12.11
N SER A 342 -21.22 4.73 12.95
CA SER A 342 -22.66 5.03 12.98
C SER A 342 -23.15 5.90 11.82
N CYS A 343 -22.27 6.65 11.14
CA CYS A 343 -22.66 7.56 10.07
C CYS A 343 -21.48 7.89 9.14
N PRO A 344 -21.25 7.07 8.10
CA PRO A 344 -20.20 7.31 7.09
C PRO A 344 -20.30 8.67 6.39
N ASP A 345 -21.53 9.13 6.13
CA ASP A 345 -21.78 10.40 5.43
C ASP A 345 -21.24 11.62 6.20
N LYS A 346 -21.14 11.52 7.54
CA LYS A 346 -20.57 12.59 8.37
C LYS A 346 -19.12 12.89 7.97
N LEU A 347 -18.32 11.86 7.69
CA LEU A 347 -16.93 12.04 7.26
C LEU A 347 -16.86 12.66 5.87
N ILE A 348 -17.69 12.20 4.93
CA ILE A 348 -17.72 12.73 3.56
C ILE A 348 -18.14 14.21 3.55
N LEU A 349 -19.16 14.58 4.33
CA LEU A 349 -19.59 15.97 4.48
C LEU A 349 -18.48 16.85 5.04
N ARG A 350 -17.73 16.37 6.05
CA ARG A 350 -16.56 17.07 6.60
C ARG A 350 -15.44 17.20 5.56
N ALA A 351 -15.16 16.16 4.78
CA ALA A 351 -14.16 16.19 3.72
C ALA A 351 -14.44 17.28 2.67
N TYR A 352 -15.72 17.55 2.36
CA TYR A 352 -16.08 18.62 1.44
C TYR A 352 -16.04 20.04 2.06
N GLN A 353 -15.96 20.16 3.38
CA GLN A 353 -15.70 21.42 4.07
C GLN A 353 -14.20 21.78 4.07
N VAL A 354 -13.31 20.80 3.86
CA VAL A 354 -11.87 21.03 3.74
C VAL A 354 -11.58 21.89 2.52
N LYS A 355 -10.73 22.90 2.69
CA LYS A 355 -10.28 23.73 1.57
C LYS A 355 -9.23 22.96 0.78
N TYR A 356 -9.49 22.72 -0.50
CA TYR A 356 -8.52 22.11 -1.42
C TYR A 356 -8.40 23.00 -2.66
N ASN A 357 -7.18 23.41 -2.99
CA ASN A 357 -6.91 24.29 -4.11
C ASN A 357 -6.06 23.55 -5.17
N PRO A 358 -6.66 23.14 -6.30
CA PRO A 358 -5.95 22.40 -7.35
C PRO A 358 -4.76 23.17 -7.93
N LYS A 359 -4.83 24.50 -8.02
CA LYS A 359 -3.72 25.33 -8.52
C LYS A 359 -2.54 25.31 -7.55
N ARG A 360 -2.81 25.33 -6.24
CA ARG A 360 -1.78 25.20 -5.20
C ARG A 360 -1.12 23.83 -5.25
N MET A 361 -1.89 22.75 -5.39
CA MET A 361 -1.34 21.39 -5.50
C MET A 361 -0.42 21.23 -6.70
N LYS A 362 -0.81 21.74 -7.88
CA LYS A 362 0.06 21.77 -9.07
C LYS A 362 1.33 22.60 -8.87
N LYS A 363 1.28 23.66 -8.06
CA LYS A 363 2.47 24.45 -7.72
C LYS A 363 3.42 23.64 -6.82
N LEU A 364 2.88 23.01 -5.78
CA LEU A 364 3.64 22.15 -4.87
C LEU A 364 4.28 20.96 -5.60
N GLU A 365 3.60 20.42 -6.61
CA GLU A 365 4.15 19.38 -7.49
C GLU A 365 5.41 19.85 -8.21
N LYS A 366 5.35 21.02 -8.86
CA LYS A 366 6.53 21.60 -9.52
C LYS A 366 7.67 21.88 -8.53
N GLU A 367 7.34 22.45 -7.37
CA GLU A 367 8.31 22.71 -6.30
C GLU A 367 8.99 21.41 -5.84
N TYR A 368 8.22 20.35 -5.61
CA TYR A 368 8.73 19.04 -5.22
C TYR A 368 9.61 18.39 -6.30
N THR A 369 9.20 18.46 -7.57
CA THR A 369 10.03 17.98 -8.69
C THR A 369 11.38 18.69 -8.74
N THR A 370 11.40 20.02 -8.56
CA THR A 370 12.66 20.78 -8.51
C THR A 370 13.55 20.33 -7.34
N ILE A 371 12.96 20.12 -6.15
CA ILE A 371 13.70 19.63 -4.98
C ILE A 371 14.31 18.25 -5.28
N LYS A 372 13.53 17.31 -5.83
CA LYS A 372 14.01 15.95 -6.13
C LYS A 372 15.04 15.89 -7.24
N ASN A 373 14.94 16.74 -8.26
CA ASN A 373 15.97 16.83 -9.29
C ASN A 373 17.30 17.32 -8.72
N LYS A 374 17.25 18.36 -7.86
CA LYS A 374 18.45 18.87 -7.20
C LYS A 374 19.08 17.83 -6.25
N GLU A 375 18.26 17.14 -5.45
CA GLU A 375 18.74 16.05 -4.60
C GLU A 375 19.41 14.92 -5.43
N MET A 376 18.84 14.59 -6.59
CA MET A 376 19.43 13.59 -7.49
C MET A 376 20.79 14.03 -8.05
N GLU A 377 20.90 15.29 -8.49
CA GLU A 377 22.15 15.88 -8.97
C GLU A 377 23.23 15.87 -7.87
N GLU A 378 22.86 16.29 -6.65
CA GLU A 378 23.75 16.25 -5.49
C GLU A 378 24.22 14.82 -5.17
N GLN A 379 23.32 13.83 -5.25
CA GLN A 379 23.68 12.41 -5.03
C GLN A 379 24.63 11.88 -6.10
N ILE A 380 24.46 12.29 -7.37
CA ILE A 380 25.38 11.92 -8.45
C ILE A 380 26.76 12.52 -8.20
N GLU A 381 26.83 13.80 -7.82
CA GLU A 381 28.09 14.48 -7.54
C GLU A 381 28.79 13.88 -6.30
N ILE A 382 28.04 13.58 -5.23
CA ILE A 382 28.58 12.88 -4.04
C ILE A 382 29.18 11.53 -4.43
N LYS A 383 28.52 10.74 -5.30
CA LYS A 383 29.06 9.45 -5.77
C LYS A 383 30.33 9.62 -6.60
N ARG A 384 30.38 10.64 -7.45
CA ARG A 384 31.58 10.99 -8.22
C ARG A 384 32.74 11.35 -7.30
N LEU A 385 32.53 12.30 -6.38
CA LEU A 385 33.53 12.75 -5.42
C LEU A 385 34.00 11.61 -4.51
N ARG A 386 33.12 10.68 -4.10
CA ARG A 386 33.51 9.48 -3.34
C ARG A 386 34.44 8.56 -4.14
N THR A 387 34.17 8.39 -5.43
CA THR A 387 35.00 7.57 -6.32
C THR A 387 36.37 8.20 -6.53
N GLU A 388 36.41 9.51 -6.80
CA GLU A 388 37.65 10.26 -6.97
C GLU A 388 38.49 10.27 -5.69
N ASN A 389 37.88 10.53 -4.53
CA ASN A 389 38.57 10.46 -3.24
C ASN A 389 39.14 9.06 -2.97
N ARG A 390 38.45 7.99 -3.36
CA ARG A 390 38.97 6.63 -3.23
C ARG A 390 40.22 6.42 -4.08
N LEU A 391 40.23 6.90 -5.33
CA LEU A 391 41.38 6.79 -6.24
C LEU A 391 42.56 7.65 -5.75
N LEU A 392 42.30 8.86 -5.27
CA LEU A 392 43.34 9.73 -4.71
C LEU A 392 43.98 9.10 -3.47
N LYS A 393 43.20 8.49 -2.57
CA LYS A 393 43.73 7.75 -1.42
C LYS A 393 44.65 6.59 -1.84
N GLN A 394 44.26 5.80 -2.85
CA GLN A 394 45.10 4.73 -3.38
C GLN A 394 46.41 5.26 -3.98
N ARG A 395 46.35 6.42 -4.65
CA ARG A 395 47.53 7.05 -5.23
C ARG A 395 48.48 7.59 -4.16
N ILE A 396 47.95 8.20 -3.10
CA ILE A 396 48.73 8.62 -1.93
C ILE A 396 49.43 7.41 -1.31
N GLU A 397 48.70 6.33 -1.04
CA GLU A 397 49.29 5.10 -0.46
C GLU A 397 50.42 4.52 -1.33
N THR A 398 50.24 4.55 -2.66
CA THR A 398 51.28 4.09 -3.61
C THR A 398 52.52 4.99 -3.58
N LEU A 399 52.31 6.31 -3.52
CA LEU A 399 53.40 7.29 -3.43
C LEU A 399 54.13 7.20 -2.10
N GLU A 400 53.42 7.00 -0.99
CA GLU A 400 54.00 6.79 0.35
C GLU A 400 54.86 5.52 0.37
N LYS A 401 54.36 4.39 -0.15
CA LYS A 401 55.16 3.16 -0.31
C LYS A 401 56.42 3.42 -1.13
N GLY A 402 56.29 4.11 -2.27
CA GLY A 402 57.43 4.47 -3.11
C GLY A 402 58.44 5.39 -2.42
N GLN A 403 58.00 6.33 -1.57
CA GLN A 403 58.88 7.18 -0.77
C GLN A 403 59.65 6.36 0.27
N VAL A 404 58.97 5.45 0.97
CA VAL A 404 59.63 4.54 1.94
C VAL A 404 60.68 3.69 1.24
N THR A 405 60.37 3.11 0.07
CA THR A 405 61.34 2.33 -0.71
C THR A 405 62.56 3.16 -1.11
N ARG A 406 62.38 4.38 -1.63
CA ARG A 406 63.51 5.25 -1.99
C ARG A 406 64.36 5.65 -0.78
N ALA A 407 63.73 5.86 0.39
CA ALA A 407 64.46 6.17 1.61
C ALA A 407 65.34 4.98 2.06
N GLN A 408 64.81 3.75 1.99
CA GLN A 408 65.56 2.52 2.26
C GLN A 408 66.73 2.35 1.29
N GLU A 409 66.50 2.52 -0.02
CA GLU A 409 67.56 2.45 -1.04
C GLU A 409 68.66 3.50 -0.81
N ALA A 410 68.31 4.70 -0.36
CA ALA A 410 69.27 5.76 -0.07
C ALA A 410 70.14 5.43 1.17
N GLU A 411 69.54 4.83 2.20
CA GLU A 411 70.24 4.39 3.40
C GLU A 411 71.20 3.24 3.09
N GLU A 412 70.77 2.22 2.34
CA GLU A 412 71.64 1.14 1.86
C GLU A 412 72.80 1.68 1.01
N ASN A 413 72.52 2.58 0.07
CA ASN A 413 73.56 3.22 -0.74
C ASN A 413 74.57 4.01 0.12
N TYR A 414 74.11 4.66 1.19
CA TYR A 414 74.99 5.36 2.11
C TYR A 414 75.90 4.39 2.88
N VAL A 415 75.35 3.27 3.36
CA VAL A 415 76.13 2.20 4.02
C VAL A 415 77.18 1.65 3.08
N ILE A 416 76.80 1.27 1.85
CA ILE A 416 77.73 0.75 0.83
C ILE A 416 78.84 1.77 0.54
N LYS A 417 78.52 3.06 0.38
CA LYS A 417 79.52 4.10 0.17
C LYS A 417 80.50 4.21 1.33
N ARG A 418 80.02 4.09 2.56
CA ARG A 418 80.86 4.13 3.77
C ARG A 418 81.81 2.94 3.83
N GLU A 419 81.29 1.73 3.61
CA GLU A 419 82.10 0.51 3.55
C GLU A 419 83.14 0.57 2.44
N LEU A 420 82.75 1.03 1.25
CA LEU A 420 83.66 1.24 0.12
C LEU A 420 84.80 2.21 0.47
N ALA A 421 84.50 3.29 1.21
CA ALA A 421 85.51 4.24 1.65
C ALA A 421 86.51 3.61 2.64
N VAL A 422 86.02 2.81 3.58
CA VAL A 422 86.88 2.07 4.53
C VAL A 422 87.79 1.08 3.80
N VAL A 423 87.23 0.29 2.87
CA VAL A 423 87.99 -0.67 2.06
C VAL A 423 89.04 0.04 1.21
N ARG A 424 88.69 1.19 0.59
CA ARG A 424 89.66 2.00 -0.16
C ARG A 424 90.80 2.49 0.72
N GLN A 425 90.50 2.97 1.93
CA GLN A 425 91.53 3.42 2.86
C GLN A 425 92.46 2.27 3.28
N GLN A 426 91.89 1.10 3.62
CA GLN A 426 92.68 -0.10 3.93
C GLN A 426 93.57 -0.51 2.74
N CYS A 427 93.03 -0.47 1.52
CA CYS A 427 93.77 -0.78 0.30
C CYS A 427 94.94 0.19 0.09
N ASN A 428 94.71 1.51 0.27
CA ASN A 428 95.77 2.52 0.20
C ASN A 428 96.86 2.26 1.26
N THR A 429 96.46 2.00 2.52
CA THR A 429 97.40 1.75 3.61
C THR A 429 98.23 0.48 3.36
N ALA A 430 97.58 -0.57 2.84
CA ALA A 430 98.25 -1.79 2.44
C ALA A 430 99.21 -1.57 1.26
N SER A 431 98.82 -0.73 0.29
CA SER A 431 99.67 -0.33 -0.84
C SER A 431 100.92 0.43 -0.37
N GLU A 432 100.76 1.43 0.52
CA GLU A 432 101.88 2.15 1.13
C GLU A 432 102.80 1.23 1.95
N SER A 433 102.22 0.28 2.68
CA SER A 433 102.98 -0.70 3.45
C SER A 433 103.76 -1.65 2.54
N LEU A 434 103.15 -2.05 1.42
CA LEU A 434 103.79 -2.86 0.39
C LEU A 434 104.94 -2.10 -0.28
N GLU A 435 104.75 -0.82 -0.59
CA GLU A 435 105.78 0.04 -1.18
C GLU A 435 106.97 0.20 -0.22
N LYS A 436 106.72 0.50 1.06
CA LYS A 436 107.77 0.52 2.10
C LYS A 436 108.51 -0.80 2.23
N ALA A 437 107.79 -1.92 2.20
CA ALA A 437 108.41 -3.24 2.24
C ALA A 437 109.27 -3.50 1.00
N GLN A 438 108.81 -3.09 -0.19
CA GLN A 438 109.58 -3.19 -1.43
C GLN A 438 110.84 -2.32 -1.41
N ASP A 439 110.76 -1.11 -0.87
CA ASP A 439 111.92 -0.23 -0.70
C ASP A 439 112.91 -0.78 0.32
N THR A 440 112.43 -1.31 1.45
CA THR A 440 113.29 -1.99 2.44
C THR A 440 113.99 -3.20 1.81
N ILE A 441 113.28 -3.98 0.98
CA ILE A 441 113.88 -5.10 0.24
C ILE A 441 114.95 -4.59 -0.73
N ARG A 442 114.74 -3.47 -1.44
CA ARG A 442 115.78 -2.86 -2.29
C ARG A 442 117.00 -2.41 -1.48
N GLU A 443 116.80 -1.78 -0.34
CA GLU A 443 117.90 -1.34 0.55
C GLU A 443 118.71 -2.51 1.08
N LEU A 444 118.04 -3.58 1.54
CA LEU A 444 118.72 -4.80 1.99
C LEU A 444 119.44 -5.50 0.84
N GLN A 445 118.90 -5.48 -0.38
CA GLN A 445 119.58 -5.99 -1.57
C GLN A 445 120.82 -5.15 -1.94
N GLN A 446 120.76 -3.82 -1.81
CA GLN A 446 121.93 -2.95 -1.99
C GLN A 446 123.00 -3.17 -0.91
N HIS A 447 122.60 -3.31 0.35
CA HIS A 447 123.52 -3.59 1.45
C HIS A 447 124.23 -4.94 1.32
N LYS A 448 123.53 -5.96 0.79
CA LYS A 448 124.13 -7.27 0.49
C LYS A 448 125.18 -7.19 -0.62
N VAL A 449 124.99 -6.32 -1.61
CA VAL A 449 125.97 -6.08 -2.67
C VAL A 449 127.22 -5.33 -2.15
N THR A 450 127.09 -4.50 -1.10
CA THR A 450 128.22 -3.80 -0.48
C THR A 450 128.92 -4.57 0.64
N ALA A 451 128.31 -5.63 1.20
CA ALA A 451 128.91 -6.45 2.26
C ALA A 451 129.73 -7.64 1.74
N ASP A 452 129.57 -7.99 0.46
CA ASP A 452 130.35 -9.02 -0.25
C ASP A 452 131.48 -8.43 -1.14
N ALA A 453 131.84 -7.14 -0.96
CA ALA A 453 132.97 -6.46 -1.58
C ALA A 453 133.98 -6.02 -0.51
#